data_AF-V6F2S1-F1
#
_entry.id   AF-V6F2S1-F1
#
_cell.length_a   1.000
_cell.length_b   1.000
_cell.length_c   1.000
_cell.angle_alpha   90.00
_cell.angle_beta   90.00
_cell.angle_gamma   90.00
#
_symmetry.space_group_name_H-M   'P 1'
#
loop_
_entity.id
_entity.type
_entity.pdbx_description
1 polymer ?
#
loop_
_entity_poly.entity_id
_entity_poly.type
_entity_poly.pdbx_seq_one_letter_code
_entity_poly.pdbx_strand_id
1 'polypeptide(L)'
;MPLRRDAANLSRIHCELVPFDAALAQSMSDRAVQVVQASAGQELLPRAAAERSSVVCRGGKTSGGWHASCSWQDRCWGDAR
;
A
#
# COMPACT_ATOMS: atom_id res chain seq x y z
N MET A 1 12.10 50.44 -5.22
CA MET A 1 11.79 49.26 -6.05
C MET A 1 10.81 48.38 -5.28
N PRO A 2 9.50 48.42 -5.57
CA PRO A 2 8.53 47.60 -4.84
C PRO A 2 8.50 46.20 -5.48
N LEU A 3 8.74 45.16 -4.67
CA LEU A 3 8.53 43.78 -5.09
C LEU A 3 7.03 43.54 -5.21
N ARG A 4 6.59 43.14 -6.41
CA ARG A 4 5.20 42.77 -6.69
C ARG A 4 4.82 41.53 -5.88
N ARG A 5 3.60 41.55 -5.34
CA ARG A 5 2.95 40.45 -4.62
C ARG A 5 2.59 39.32 -5.59
N ASP A 6 3.52 38.40 -5.83
CA ASP A 6 3.25 37.17 -6.57
C ASP A 6 3.14 35.99 -5.59
N ALA A 7 2.24 36.10 -4.61
CA ALA A 7 2.01 35.08 -3.58
C ALA A 7 0.92 34.05 -4.00
N ALA A 8 0.84 33.69 -5.28
CA ALA A 8 -0.27 32.91 -5.83
C ALA A 8 0.01 31.41 -6.04
N ASN A 9 1.11 30.86 -5.51
CA ASN A 9 1.50 29.45 -5.71
C ASN A 9 1.96 28.73 -4.42
N LEU A 10 1.43 29.09 -3.25
CA LEU A 10 1.77 28.40 -2.01
C LEU A 10 0.71 27.34 -1.70
N SER A 11 1.06 26.07 -1.92
CA SER A 11 0.31 24.94 -1.38
C SER A 11 0.43 24.93 0.14
N ARG A 12 -0.70 24.77 0.84
CA ARG A 12 -0.73 24.68 2.31
C ARG A 12 -0.53 23.23 2.73
N ILE A 13 0.48 22.99 3.55
CA ILE A 13 0.70 21.69 4.20
C ILE A 13 -0.13 21.66 5.48
N HIS A 14 -0.95 20.63 5.64
CA HIS A 14 -1.68 20.36 6.89
C HIS A 14 -0.96 19.24 7.65
N CYS A 15 -0.63 19.49 8.92
CA CYS A 15 -0.04 18.51 9.82
C CYS A 15 -0.95 18.36 11.03
N GLU A 16 -1.20 17.11 11.42
CA GLU A 16 -1.92 16.77 12.64
C GLU A 16 -1.03 15.96 13.58
N LEU A 17 -1.21 16.16 14.89
CA LEU A 17 -0.59 15.33 15.91
C LEU A 17 -1.43 14.07 16.06
N VAL A 18 -0.88 12.91 15.68
CA VAL A 18 -1.49 11.60 15.94
C VAL A 18 -0.86 11.04 17.22
N PRO A 19 -1.60 10.98 18.35
CA PRO A 19 -1.07 10.40 19.58
C PRO A 19 -0.83 8.90 19.42
N PHE A 20 0.17 8.39 20.14
CA PHE A 20 0.45 6.96 20.14
C PHE A 20 -0.62 6.18 20.90
N ASP A 21 -1.25 5.22 20.22
CA ASP A 21 -2.15 4.25 20.83
C ASP A 21 -1.45 2.90 20.96
N ALA A 22 -1.07 2.55 22.19
CA ALA A 22 -0.35 1.32 22.49
C ALA A 22 -1.17 0.05 22.19
N ALA A 23 -2.49 0.09 22.42
CA ALA A 23 -3.36 -1.05 22.20
C ALA A 23 -3.56 -1.29 20.70
N LEU A 24 -3.77 -0.22 19.92
CA LEU A 24 -3.81 -0.30 18.47
C LEU A 24 -2.49 -0.82 17.91
N ALA A 25 -1.37 -0.25 18.35
CA ALA A 25 -0.04 -0.66 17.92
C ALA A 25 0.19 -2.15 18.15
N GLN A 26 -0.08 -2.64 19.36
CA GLN A 26 0.07 -4.06 19.68
C GLN A 26 -0.82 -4.94 18.80
N SER A 27 -2.08 -4.56 18.61
CA SER A 27 -3.00 -5.32 17.76
C SER A 27 -2.55 -5.39 16.29
N MET A 28 -1.85 -4.36 15.79
CA MET A 28 -1.30 -4.36 14.43
C MET A 28 -0.02 -5.21 14.35
N SER A 29 0.82 -5.16 15.37
CA SER A 29 1.99 -6.04 15.49
C SER A 29 1.59 -7.52 15.53
N ASP A 30 0.57 -7.89 16.30
CA ASP A 30 0.09 -9.27 16.38
C ASP A 30 -0.43 -9.78 15.03
N ARG A 31 -1.14 -8.94 14.27
CA ARG A 31 -1.57 -9.26 12.89
C ARG A 31 -0.38 -9.41 11.94
N ALA A 32 0.65 -8.57 12.08
CA ALA A 32 1.84 -8.68 11.24
C ALA A 32 2.59 -9.99 11.47
N VAL A 33 2.66 -10.48 12.73
CA VAL A 33 3.23 -11.79 13.06
C VAL A 33 2.53 -12.91 12.28
N GLN A 34 1.20 -12.88 12.19
CA GLN A 34 0.44 -13.88 11.43
C GLN A 34 0.83 -13.88 9.95
N VAL A 35 0.99 -12.69 9.33
CA VAL A 35 1.42 -12.58 7.93
C VAL A 35 2.83 -13.14 7.73
N VAL A 36 3.77 -12.85 8.64
CA VAL A 36 5.15 -13.36 8.56
C VAL A 36 5.18 -14.87 8.68
N GLN A 37 4.44 -15.46 9.62
CA GLN A 37 4.36 -16.90 9.81
C GLN A 37 3.74 -17.59 8.59
N ALA A 38 2.61 -17.09 8.08
CA ALA A 38 1.98 -17.61 6.87
C ALA A 38 2.91 -17.50 5.64
N SER A 39 3.69 -16.42 5.54
CA SER A 39 4.70 -16.25 4.48
C SER A 39 5.81 -17.29 4.57
N ALA A 40 6.31 -17.55 5.79
CA ALA A 40 7.32 -18.58 6.03
C ALA A 40 6.79 -19.99 5.71
N GLY A 41 5.51 -20.24 5.97
CA GLY A 41 4.79 -21.46 5.56
C GLY A 41 4.43 -21.53 4.08
N GLN A 42 4.79 -20.52 3.28
CA GLN A 42 4.39 -20.39 1.88
C GLN A 42 2.87 -20.48 1.67
N GLU A 43 2.06 -20.03 2.64
CA GLU A 43 0.62 -19.98 2.51
C GLU A 43 0.18 -18.93 1.47
N LEU A 44 -1.06 -19.04 1.00
CA LEU A 44 -1.64 -18.00 0.16
C LEU A 44 -2.11 -16.83 1.06
N LEU A 45 -1.39 -15.71 0.98
CA LEU A 45 -1.71 -14.50 1.74
C LEU A 45 -2.97 -13.78 1.21
N PRO A 46 -3.59 -12.91 2.01
CA PRO A 46 -4.65 -12.02 1.55
C PRO A 46 -4.24 -11.25 0.29
N ARG A 47 -5.16 -11.14 -0.68
CA ARG A 47 -4.89 -10.45 -1.94
C ARG A 47 -4.79 -8.95 -1.71
N ALA A 48 -3.78 -8.33 -2.31
CA ALA A 48 -3.64 -6.87 -2.33
C ALA A 48 -4.64 -6.17 -3.27
N ALA A 49 -5.36 -6.92 -4.11
CA ALA A 49 -6.32 -6.38 -5.07
C ALA A 49 -7.63 -7.18 -5.04
N ALA A 50 -8.74 -6.47 -5.27
CA ALA A 50 -10.07 -7.07 -5.37
C ALA A 50 -10.31 -7.81 -6.68
N GLU A 51 -9.55 -7.51 -7.74
CA GLU A 51 -9.71 -8.10 -9.07
C GLU A 51 -8.37 -8.33 -9.77
N ARG A 52 -8.30 -9.38 -10.61
CA ARG A 52 -7.10 -9.72 -11.42
C ARG A 52 -6.73 -8.62 -12.42
N SER A 53 -7.71 -7.83 -12.84
CA SER A 53 -7.57 -6.69 -13.75
C SER A 53 -6.82 -5.50 -13.14
N SER A 54 -6.69 -5.46 -11.81
CA SER A 54 -6.06 -4.34 -11.11
C SER A 54 -4.63 -4.10 -11.62
N VAL A 55 -4.24 -2.83 -11.71
CA VAL A 55 -2.92 -2.42 -12.20
C VAL A 55 -1.81 -3.13 -11.44
N VAL A 56 -1.95 -3.30 -10.11
CA VAL A 56 -0.97 -3.96 -9.25
C VAL A 56 -0.80 -5.47 -9.56
N CYS A 57 -1.80 -6.10 -10.18
CA CYS A 57 -1.72 -7.50 -10.62
C CYS A 57 -1.30 -7.60 -12.09
N ARG A 58 -2.03 -6.95 -13.01
CA ARG A 58 -1.79 -7.05 -14.45
C ARG A 58 -0.46 -6.42 -14.89
N GLY A 59 0.05 -5.44 -14.13
CA GLY A 59 1.16 -4.60 -14.54
C GLY A 59 0.67 -3.30 -15.18
N GLY A 60 1.45 -2.24 -15.02
CA GLY A 60 1.13 -0.92 -15.54
C GLY A 60 1.75 0.21 -14.74
N LYS A 61 1.22 1.42 -14.93
CA LYS A 61 1.74 2.64 -14.28
C LYS A 61 1.06 2.85 -12.92
N THR A 62 1.86 2.88 -11.86
CA THR A 62 1.46 3.22 -10.50
C THR A 62 2.11 4.54 -10.07
N SER A 63 1.80 5.01 -8.85
CA SER A 63 2.42 6.21 -8.28
C SER A 63 3.96 6.12 -8.20
N GLY A 64 4.52 4.91 -8.09
CA GLY A 64 5.97 4.65 -8.06
C GLY A 64 6.62 4.42 -9.43
N GLY A 65 5.86 4.51 -10.52
CA GLY A 65 6.34 4.23 -11.88
C GLY A 65 5.70 2.99 -12.51
N TRP A 66 6.28 2.54 -13.62
CA TRP A 66 5.81 1.37 -14.33
C TRP A 66 6.30 0.09 -13.62
N HIS A 67 5.41 -0.87 -13.40
CA HIS A 67 5.77 -2.19 -12.89
C HIS A 67 5.22 -3.31 -13.78
N ALA A 68 5.96 -4.42 -13.82
CA ALA A 68 5.57 -5.60 -14.57
C ALA A 68 4.36 -6.30 -13.94
N SER A 69 3.74 -7.20 -14.70
CA SER A 69 2.71 -8.11 -14.19
C SER A 69 3.23 -8.88 -12.96
N CYS A 70 2.39 -9.02 -11.94
CA CYS A 70 2.72 -9.72 -10.72
C CYS A 70 2.97 -11.22 -11.00
N SER A 71 4.14 -11.72 -10.60
CA SER A 71 4.52 -13.12 -10.77
C SER A 71 3.60 -14.11 -10.03
N TRP A 72 2.89 -13.64 -9.00
CA TRP A 72 1.98 -14.45 -8.19
C TRP A 72 0.53 -14.38 -8.67
N GLN A 73 0.21 -13.63 -9.73
CA GLN A 73 -1.18 -13.41 -10.13
C GLN A 73 -1.93 -14.71 -10.45
N ASP A 74 -1.28 -15.71 -11.03
CA ASP A 74 -1.95 -16.97 -11.38
C ASP A 74 -2.21 -17.83 -10.15
N ARG A 75 -1.30 -17.80 -9.18
CA ARG A 75 -1.49 -18.46 -7.88
C ARG A 75 -2.59 -17.78 -7.06
N CYS A 76 -2.63 -16.45 -7.06
CA CYS A 76 -3.67 -15.71 -6.39
C CYS A 76 -5.03 -16.01 -7.03
N TRP A 77 -5.15 -15.83 -8.35
CA TRP A 77 -6.42 -15.87 -9.08
C TRP A 77 -6.83 -17.23 -9.65
N GLY A 78 -6.02 -18.27 -9.46
CA GLY A 78 -6.40 -19.65 -9.73
C GLY A 78 -7.36 -20.20 -8.68
N ASP A 79 -8.00 -21.33 -8.99
CA ASP A 79 -8.79 -22.07 -8.01
C ASP A 79 -7.85 -22.55 -6.90
N ALA A 80 -7.88 -21.86 -5.76
CA ALA A 80 -7.19 -22.29 -4.56
C ALA A 80 -7.81 -23.62 -4.09
N ARG A 81 -7.22 -24.73 -4.54
CA ARG A 81 -7.41 -26.04 -3.93
C ARG A 81 -6.64 -26.12 -2.63
#